data_AF-A0A348VAM3-F1
#
_entry.id   AF-A0A348VAM3-F1
#
_cell.length_a   1.000
_cell.length_b   1.000
_cell.length_c   1.000
_cell.angle_alpha   90.00
_cell.angle_beta   90.00
_cell.angle_gamma   90.00
#
_symmetry.space_group_name_H-M   'P 1'
#
loop_
_entity.id
_entity.type
_entity.pdbx_description
1 polymer ?
#
loop_
_entity_poly.entity_id
_entity_poly.type
_entity_poly.pdbx_seq_one_letter_code
_entity_poly.pdbx_strand_id
1 'polypeptide(L)' 'QDGENKIEIAVTNLPANRIADYDRKGVEWRIFQEINFVSITYQPTKFDIWNIMPSGLLGPVTIQEINNIEP' A
#
# COMPACT_ATOMS: atom_id res chain seq x y z
N GLN A 1 25.42 6.43 22.37
CA GLN A 1 26.52 7.25 21.82
C GLN A 1 25.89 8.55 21.41
N ASP A 2 26.39 9.68 21.90
CA ASP A 2 25.82 10.98 21.53
C ASP A 2 26.24 11.28 20.09
N GLY A 3 25.28 11.63 19.24
CA GLY A 3 25.54 11.84 17.83
C GLY A 3 24.27 12.03 16.99
N GLU A 4 24.47 12.40 15.73
CA GLU A 4 23.41 12.54 14.74
C GLU A 4 23.10 11.18 14.10
N ASN A 5 21.82 10.85 14.01
CA ASN A 5 21.35 9.60 13.40
C ASN A 5 20.44 9.92 12.22
N LYS A 6 20.68 9.27 11.08
CA LYS A 6 19.85 9.38 9.88
C LYS A 6 19.13 8.07 9.62
N ILE A 7 17.80 8.11 9.55
CA ILE A 7 16.97 6.97 9.21
C ILE A 7 16.20 7.31 7.93
N GLU A 8 16.36 6.49 6.90
CA GLU A 8 15.63 6.61 5.64
C GLU A 8 14.75 5.39 5.46
N ILE A 9 13.46 5.61 5.14
CA ILE A 9 12.48 4.54 4.98
C ILE A 9 11.79 4.76 3.63
N ALA A 10 11.95 3.80 2.73
CA ALA A 10 11.18 3.74 1.49
C ALA A 10 9.88 2.96 1.75
N VAL A 11 8.73 3.59 1.47
CA VAL A 11 7.42 3.01 1.71
C VAL A 11 6.67 2.90 0.40
N THR A 12 6.23 1.68 0.06
CA THR A 12 5.47 1.38 -1.16
C THR A 12 4.18 0.66 -0.78
N ASN A 13 3.08 1.03 -1.42
CA ASN A 13 1.79 0.36 -1.26
C ASN A 13 1.37 -0.39 -2.53
N LEU A 14 0.27 -1.13 -2.42
CA LEU A 14 -0.42 -1.74 -3.56
C LEU A 14 -1.28 -0.70 -4.30
N PRO A 15 -1.56 -0.89 -5.60
CA PRO A 15 -2.26 0.10 -6.42
C PRO A 15 -3.77 0.21 -6.15
N ALA A 16 -4.33 -0.60 -5.24
CA ALA A 16 -5.77 -0.76 -5.05
C ALA A 16 -6.53 0.57 -4.87
N ASN A 17 -6.01 1.47 -4.02
CA ASN A 17 -6.62 2.78 -3.79
C ASN A 17 -6.65 3.64 -5.06
N ARG A 18 -5.58 3.62 -5.86
CA ARG A 18 -5.47 4.41 -7.09
C ARG A 18 -6.37 3.85 -8.19
N ILE A 19 -6.44 2.53 -8.31
CA ILE A 19 -7.33 1.85 -9.26
C ILE A 19 -8.81 2.14 -8.94
N ALA A 20 -9.21 2.03 -7.67
CA ALA A 20 -10.57 2.33 -7.26
C ALA A 20 -10.95 3.81 -7.52
N ASP A 21 -10.01 4.75 -7.30
CA ASP A 21 -10.21 6.17 -7.64
C ASP A 21 -10.39 6.40 -9.15
N TYR A 22 -9.57 5.76 -9.98
CA TYR A 22 -9.71 5.84 -11.43
C TYR A 22 -11.03 5.27 -11.93
N ASP A 23 -11.47 4.12 -11.40
CA ASP A 23 -12.75 3.52 -11.78
C ASP A 23 -13.94 4.42 -11.39
N ARG A 24 -13.88 5.09 -10.23
CA ARG A 24 -14.89 6.08 -9.81
C ARG A 24 -14.94 7.31 -10.70
N LYS A 25 -13.77 7.77 -11.17
CA LYS A 25 -13.65 8.95 -12.03
C LYS A 25 -13.89 8.64 -13.51
N GLY A 26 -14.03 7.36 -13.87
CA GLY A 26 -14.17 6.94 -15.27
C GLY A 26 -12.88 7.12 -16.08
N VAL A 27 -11.71 7.13 -15.42
CA VAL A 27 -10.40 7.23 -16.09
C VAL A 27 -10.07 5.89 -16.73
N GLU A 28 -9.74 5.89 -18.02
CA GLU A 28 -9.25 4.69 -18.71
C GLU A 28 -7.81 4.40 -18.30
N TRP A 29 -7.64 3.52 -17.31
CA TRP A 29 -6.31 3.16 -16.77
C TRP A 29 -5.81 1.80 -17.24
N ARG A 30 -6.69 0.93 -17.76
CA ARG A 30 -6.33 -0.40 -18.30
C ARG A 30 -5.81 -0.32 -19.73
N ILE A 31 -4.78 0.48 -19.94
CA ILE A 31 -4.14 0.70 -21.25
C ILE A 31 -3.08 -0.36 -21.59
N PHE A 32 -3.07 -1.46 -20.85
CA PHE A 32 -2.08 -2.54 -20.93
C PHE A 32 -2.75 -3.90 -20.69
N GLN A 33 -2.11 -4.97 -21.18
CA GLN A 33 -2.61 -6.34 -21.01
C GLN A 33 -1.84 -7.02 -19.88
N GLU A 34 -2.52 -7.25 -18.75
CA GLU A 34 -1.92 -7.85 -17.55
C GLU A 34 -2.92 -8.81 -16.90
N ILE A 35 -2.48 -10.05 -16.70
CA ILE A 35 -3.32 -11.12 -16.12
C ILE A 35 -3.62 -10.87 -14.65
N ASN A 36 -2.74 -10.15 -13.95
CA ASN A 36 -2.86 -9.85 -12.53
C ASN A 36 -3.98 -8.82 -12.21
N PHE A 37 -4.63 -8.22 -13.21
CA PHE A 37 -5.79 -7.32 -13.04
C PHE A 37 -7.11 -7.96 -13.50
N VAL A 38 -7.29 -9.24 -13.17
CA VAL A 38 -8.53 -9.99 -13.41
C VAL A 38 -9.37 -10.08 -12.12
N SER A 39 -10.70 -10.07 -12.26
CA SER A 39 -11.58 -10.39 -11.13
C SER A 39 -11.52 -11.88 -10.83
N ILE A 40 -11.81 -12.28 -9.58
CA ILE A 40 -11.87 -13.72 -9.21
C ILE A 40 -12.93 -14.49 -10.01
N THR A 41 -13.91 -13.77 -10.58
CA THR A 41 -14.98 -14.33 -11.42
C THR A 41 -14.63 -14.33 -12.91
N TYR A 42 -13.44 -13.81 -13.29
CA TYR A 42 -12.98 -13.67 -14.67
C TYR A 42 -13.94 -12.88 -15.57
N GLN A 43 -14.76 -12.02 -14.96
CA GLN A 43 -15.65 -11.10 -15.68
C GLN A 43 -15.09 -9.68 -15.67
N PRO A 44 -15.36 -8.87 -16.72
CA PRO A 44 -15.10 -7.45 -16.68
C PRO A 44 -15.76 -6.82 -15.45
N THR A 45 -14.95 -6.19 -14.61
CA THR A 45 -15.43 -5.48 -13.42
C THR A 45 -14.71 -4.16 -13.28
N LYS A 46 -15.40 -3.20 -12.66
CA LYS A 46 -14.77 -2.06 -12.01
C LYS A 46 -14.46 -2.40 -10.55
N PHE A 47 -13.56 -1.64 -9.96
CA PHE A 47 -13.13 -1.71 -8.58
C PHE A 47 -13.50 -0.44 -7.81
N ASP A 48 -14.43 0.35 -8.34
CA ASP A 48 -15.00 1.57 -7.75
C ASP A 48 -15.68 1.33 -6.39
N ILE A 49 -16.10 0.09 -6.13
CA ILE A 49 -16.70 -0.33 -4.85
C ILE A 49 -15.68 -0.57 -3.72
N TRP A 50 -14.38 -0.63 -4.00
CA TRP A 50 -13.37 -0.95 -2.98
C TRP A 50 -13.19 0.18 -1.98
N ASN A 51 -13.41 -0.07 -0.69
CA ASN A 51 -13.10 0.91 0.35
C ASN A 51 -11.62 1.32 0.32
N ILE A 52 -11.34 2.54 0.77
CA ILE A 52 -9.97 3.04 0.89
C ILE A 52 -9.23 2.18 1.91
N MET A 53 -8.12 1.58 1.47
CA MET A 53 -7.26 0.77 2.31
C MET A 53 -6.20 1.66 2.96
N PRO A 54 -5.93 1.52 4.27
CA PRO A 54 -4.79 2.18 4.90
C PRO A 54 -3.49 1.79 4.18
N SER A 55 -2.62 2.77 3.93
CA SER A 55 -1.34 2.51 3.26
C SER A 55 -0.29 3.55 3.64
N GLY A 56 0.97 3.13 3.77
CA GLY A 56 2.06 4.00 4.18
C GLY A 56 2.66 3.58 5.52
N LEU A 57 3.41 4.50 6.14
CA LEU A 57 3.96 4.35 7.49
C LEU A 57 2.90 4.83 8.50
N LEU A 58 1.96 3.95 8.86
CA LEU A 58 0.73 4.33 9.57
C LEU A 58 0.89 4.60 11.07
N GLY A 59 2.06 4.32 11.63
CA GLY A 59 2.44 4.72 12.98
C GLY A 59 1.72 3.98 14.13
N PRO A 60 2.10 4.29 15.39
CA PRO A 60 3.19 5.20 15.76
C PRO A 60 4.57 4.63 15.38
N VAL A 61 5.53 5.52 15.12
CA VAL A 61 6.94 5.15 14.90
C VAL A 61 7.70 5.43 16.19
N THR A 62 8.31 4.40 16.77
CA THR A 62 8.97 4.50 18.09
C THR A 62 10.36 3.89 18.06
N ILE A 63 11.27 4.47 18.83
CA ILE A 63 12.57 3.87 19.18
C ILE A 63 12.43 3.34 20.61
N GLN A 64 12.75 2.07 20.84
CA GLN A 64 12.66 1.42 22.14
C GLN A 64 13.95 0.67 22.44
N GLU A 65 14.36 0.69 23.71
CA GLU A 65 15.46 -0.14 24.20
C GLU A 65 15.04 -1.61 24.17
N ILE A 66 15.95 -2.49 23.73
CA ILE A 66 15.73 -3.94 23.76
C ILE A 66 16.17 -4.46 25.12
N ASN A 67 15.25 -5.04 25.89
CA ASN A 67 15.57 -5.78 27.10
C ASN A 67 15.90 -7.22 26.73
N ASN A 68 17.19 -7.59 26.69
CA ASN A 68 17.58 -8.99 26.53
C ASN A 68 17.27 -9.74 27.83
N ILE A 69 16.35 -10.69 27.77
CA ILE A 69 16.16 -11.66 28.85
C ILE A 69 17.19 -12.76 28.60
N GLU A 70 18.14 -12.95 29.51
CA GLU A 70 19.04 -14.11 29.44
C GLU A 70 18.22 -15.42 29.55
N PRO A 71 18.62 -16.49 28.81
CA PRO A 71 17.88 -17.76 28.79
C PRO A 71 17.70 -18.41 30.17
#